data_AF-A0A7S0BJE7-F1
#
_entry.id   AF-A0A7S0BJE7-F1
#
_cell.length_a   1.000
_cell.length_b   1.000
_cell.length_c   1.000
_cell.angle_alpha   90.00
_cell.angle_beta   90.00
_cell.angle_gamma   90.00
#
_symmetry.space_group_name_H-M   'P 1'
#
loop_
_entity.id
_entity.type
_entity.pdbx_description
1 polymer ?
#
loop_
_entity_poly.entity_id
_entity_poly.type
_entity_poly.pdbx_seq_one_letter_code
_entity_poly.pdbx_strand_id
1 'polypeptide(L)'
;MGDRRAVWGSNTDGTAVVADDVYLEPFVDALKYRYNKFQELKRSIDEHEGGLMKFSQGFKKFGTIKTSRGITHREWAPGAKEVFITG
;
A
#
# COMPACT_ATOMS: atom_id res chain seq x y z
N MET A 1 17.47 29.18 17.93
CA MET A 1 16.80 28.01 17.30
C MET A 1 17.90 27.08 16.81
N GLY A 2 17.96 25.84 17.31
CA GLY A 2 18.94 24.85 16.85
C GLY A 2 18.67 24.43 15.40
N ASP A 3 19.66 23.80 14.77
CA ASP A 3 19.50 23.26 13.42
C ASP A 3 18.43 22.15 13.41
N ARG A 4 17.25 22.46 12.85
CA ARG A 4 16.11 21.54 12.77
C ARG A 4 16.40 20.30 11.95
N ARG A 5 17.30 20.38 10.97
CA ARG A 5 17.72 19.20 10.20
C ARG A 5 18.56 18.25 11.06
N ALA A 6 19.32 18.78 12.01
CA ALA A 6 20.05 17.96 12.98
C ALA A 6 19.12 17.22 13.96
N VAL A 7 17.91 17.75 14.21
CA VAL A 7 16.92 17.14 15.13
C VAL A 7 16.02 16.13 14.42
N TRP A 8 15.47 16.49 13.26
CA TRP A 8 14.42 15.71 12.59
C TRP A 8 14.93 14.98 11.34
N GLY A 9 15.94 15.51 10.64
CA GLY A 9 16.28 15.10 9.27
C GLY A 9 16.80 13.66 9.13
N SER A 10 17.27 13.03 10.21
CA SER A 10 17.72 11.63 10.23
C SER A 10 16.65 10.64 10.68
N ASN A 11 15.43 11.09 11.02
CA ASN A 11 14.42 10.22 11.59
C ASN A 11 13.83 9.27 10.53
N THR A 12 13.75 7.99 10.86
CA THR A 12 13.24 6.93 9.96
C THR A 12 11.83 6.47 10.29
N ASP A 13 11.19 7.10 11.27
CA ASP A 13 9.86 6.77 11.79
C ASP A 13 8.72 7.59 11.17
N GLY A 14 9.00 8.27 10.05
CA GLY A 14 8.05 9.12 9.34
C GLY A 14 8.01 10.58 9.82
N THR A 15 8.87 10.97 10.78
CA THR A 15 8.89 12.35 11.31
C THR A 15 9.93 13.25 10.66
N ALA A 16 10.77 12.75 9.74
CA ALA A 16 11.79 13.57 9.07
C ALA A 16 11.22 14.78 8.31
N VAL A 17 9.97 14.71 7.85
CA VAL A 17 9.26 15.82 7.19
C VAL A 17 9.11 17.06 8.09
N VAL A 18 9.20 16.91 9.41
CA VAL A 18 9.19 18.03 10.37
C VAL A 18 10.42 18.94 10.19
N ALA A 19 11.52 18.40 9.63
CA ALA A 19 12.68 19.22 9.25
C ALA A 19 12.34 20.23 8.15
N ASP A 20 11.40 19.89 7.27
CA ASP A 20 10.96 20.72 6.15
C ASP A 20 9.82 21.66 6.56
N ASP A 21 8.93 21.22 7.45
CA ASP A 21 7.82 22.02 7.98
C ASP A 21 7.65 21.85 9.50
N VAL A 22 7.94 22.92 10.24
CA VAL A 22 7.86 22.96 11.72
C VAL A 22 6.42 22.92 12.23
N TYR A 23 5.44 23.32 11.43
CA TYR A 23 4.04 23.25 11.85
C TYR A 23 3.55 21.81 12.03
N LEU A 24 4.36 20.82 11.63
CA LEU A 24 4.10 19.40 11.83
C LEU A 24 4.56 18.88 13.21
N GLU A 25 5.34 19.64 13.98
CA GLU A 25 5.83 19.22 15.32
C GLU A 25 4.70 18.77 16.28
N PRO A 26 3.55 19.46 16.38
CA PRO A 26 2.45 19.04 17.25
C PRO A 26 1.79 17.71 16.83
N PHE A 27 2.10 17.19 15.65
CA PHE A 27 1.46 16.01 15.06
C PHE A 27 2.40 14.80 14.94
N VAL A 28 3.58 14.85 15.58
CA VAL A 28 4.61 13.80 15.52
C VAL A 28 4.07 12.40 15.82
N ASP A 29 3.24 12.24 16.84
CA ASP A 29 2.68 10.91 17.18
C ASP A 29 1.73 10.39 16.10
N ALA A 30 0.95 11.28 15.47
CA ALA A 30 0.09 10.91 14.35
C ALA A 30 0.90 10.54 13.10
N LEU A 31 2.03 11.23 12.85
CA LEU A 31 2.94 10.90 11.75
C LEU A 31 3.58 9.52 11.96
N LYS A 32 4.11 9.24 13.16
CA LYS A 32 4.65 7.93 13.53
C LYS A 32 3.62 6.82 13.36
N TYR A 33 2.40 7.04 13.85
CA TYR A 33 1.32 6.07 13.72
C TYR A 33 1.00 5.74 12.26
N ARG A 34 0.84 6.77 11.42
CA ARG A 34 0.53 6.60 9.99
C ARG A 34 1.67 5.89 9.25
N TYR A 35 2.91 6.27 9.53
CA TYR A 35 4.06 5.62 8.92
C TYR A 35 4.18 4.15 9.33
N ASN A 36 3.96 3.84 10.62
CA ASN A 36 3.93 2.45 11.09
C ASN A 36 2.82 1.64 10.40
N LYS A 37 1.62 2.20 10.23
CA LYS A 37 0.53 1.53 9.48
C LYS A 37 0.87 1.29 8.02
N PHE A 38 1.52 2.25 7.38
CA PHE A 38 2.04 2.08 6.03
C PHE A 38 3.08 0.94 5.96
N GLN A 39 4.04 0.91 6.90
CA GLN A 39 5.08 -0.11 6.94
C GLN A 39 4.51 -1.51 7.22
N GLU A 40 3.51 -1.62 8.10
CA GLU A 40 2.76 -2.86 8.34
C GLU A 40 2.08 -3.37 7.07
N LEU A 41 1.33 -2.51 6.38
CA LEU A 41 0.63 -2.87 5.15
C LEU A 41 1.61 -3.23 4.03
N LYS A 42 2.66 -2.43 3.83
CA LYS A 42 3.70 -2.67 2.83
C LYS A 42 4.35 -4.03 3.07
N ARG A 43 4.74 -4.33 4.31
CA ARG A 43 5.31 -5.64 4.68
C ARG A 43 4.35 -6.77 4.37
N SER A 44 3.07 -6.64 4.72
CA SER A 44 2.06 -7.66 4.39
C SER A 44 1.96 -7.89 2.87
N ILE A 45 1.95 -6.84 2.05
CA ILE A 45 1.97 -6.96 0.58
C ILE A 45 3.25 -7.62 0.09
N ASP A 46 4.41 -7.23 0.64
CA ASP A 46 5.70 -7.83 0.26
C ASP A 46 5.72 -9.34 0.56
N GLU A 47 5.23 -9.75 1.74
CA GLU A 47 5.17 -11.14 2.20
C GLU A 47 4.17 -12.00 1.40
N HIS A 48 2.97 -11.47 1.11
CA HIS A 48 1.88 -12.28 0.55
C HIS A 48 1.71 -12.16 -0.96
N GLU A 49 2.10 -11.01 -1.54
CA GLU A 49 1.86 -10.70 -2.96
C GLU A 49 3.16 -10.57 -3.76
N GLY A 50 4.32 -10.68 -3.09
CA GLY A 50 5.64 -10.56 -3.69
C GLY A 50 5.99 -9.12 -4.08
N GLY A 51 5.44 -8.16 -3.34
CA GLY A 51 5.71 -6.73 -3.42
C GLY A 51 4.78 -5.94 -4.33
N LEU A 52 4.82 -4.60 -4.16
CA LEU A 52 3.89 -3.66 -4.80
C LEU A 52 3.82 -3.79 -6.33
N MET A 53 4.94 -4.10 -6.98
CA MET A 53 4.99 -4.26 -8.44
C MET A 53 4.19 -5.48 -8.93
N LYS A 54 4.20 -6.58 -8.18
CA LYS A 54 3.41 -7.77 -8.51
C LYS A 54 1.95 -7.59 -8.11
N PHE A 55 1.72 -7.02 -6.91
CA PHE A 55 0.38 -6.75 -6.40
C PHE A 55 -0.43 -5.83 -7.32
N SER A 56 0.17 -4.75 -7.83
CA SER A 56 -0.51 -3.79 -8.71
C SER A 56 -0.89 -4.34 -10.10
N GLN A 57 -0.40 -5.53 -10.47
CA GLN A 57 -0.71 -6.18 -11.75
C GLN A 57 -1.95 -7.08 -11.67
N GLY A 58 -2.91 -6.75 -10.78
CA GLY A 58 -4.16 -7.50 -10.59
C GLY A 58 -4.94 -7.72 -11.89
N PHE A 59 -4.89 -6.79 -12.84
CA PHE A 59 -5.53 -6.90 -14.16
C PHE A 59 -5.02 -8.07 -15.02
N LYS A 60 -3.85 -8.64 -14.69
CA LYS A 60 -3.34 -9.87 -15.33
C LYS A 60 -3.90 -11.14 -14.71
N LYS A 61 -4.65 -11.04 -13.61
CA LYS A 61 -5.23 -12.15 -12.85
C LYS A 61 -6.76 -12.10 -12.75
N PHE A 62 -7.33 -10.90 -12.61
CA PHE A 62 -8.77 -10.64 -12.47
C PHE A 62 -9.37 -10.14 -13.79
N GLY A 63 -10.68 -10.28 -13.94
CA GLY A 63 -11.42 -10.02 -15.18
C GLY A 63 -11.36 -11.18 -16.17
N THR A 64 -11.71 -10.90 -17.42
CA THR A 64 -11.72 -11.87 -18.53
C THR A 64 -10.41 -11.83 -19.29
N ILE A 65 -9.67 -12.93 -19.27
CA ILE A 65 -8.34 -13.04 -19.87
C ILE A 65 -8.31 -14.22 -20.84
N LYS A 66 -7.90 -13.96 -22.08
CA LYS A 66 -7.60 -15.02 -23.05
C LYS A 66 -6.26 -15.66 -22.73
N THR A 67 -6.24 -16.98 -22.70
CA THR A 67 -5.07 -17.81 -22.48
C THR A 67 -4.88 -18.75 -23.67
N SER A 68 -3.76 -19.49 -23.71
CA SER A 68 -3.55 -20.53 -24.73
C SER A 68 -4.56 -21.68 -24.64
N ARG A 69 -5.23 -21.87 -23.48
CA ARG A 69 -6.19 -22.95 -23.22
C ARG A 69 -7.65 -22.52 -23.32
N GLY A 70 -7.94 -21.26 -23.66
CA GLY A 70 -9.30 -20.71 -23.68
C GLY A 70 -9.39 -19.39 -22.92
N ILE A 71 -10.53 -19.11 -22.30
CA ILE A 71 -10.79 -17.88 -21.54
C ILE A 71 -10.86 -18.22 -20.05
N THR A 72 -10.12 -17.47 -19.23
CA THR A 72 -10.28 -17.48 -17.77
C THR A 72 -10.99 -16.20 -17.35
N HIS A 73 -12.03 -16.34 -16.55
CA HIS A 73 -12.67 -15.21 -15.88
C HIS A 73 -12.48 -15.34 -14.37
N ARG A 74 -12.10 -14.26 -13.70
CA ARG A 74 -11.92 -14.23 -12.24
C ARG A 74 -12.46 -12.92 -11.67
N GLU A 75 -13.35 -13.05 -10.70
CA GLU A 75 -13.98 -11.93 -10.00
C GLU A 75 -13.83 -12.10 -8.49
N TRP A 76 -13.75 -11.00 -7.74
CA TRP A 76 -13.81 -11.06 -6.29
C TRP A 76 -15.26 -10.86 -5.84
N ALA A 77 -15.92 -11.97 -5.50
CA ALA A 77 -17.34 -11.97 -5.10
C ALA A 77 -17.60 -12.86 -3.87
N PRO A 78 -16.96 -12.60 -2.71
CA PRO A 78 -17.05 -13.47 -1.54
C PRO A 78 -18.47 -13.58 -0.94
N GLY A 79 -19.34 -12.61 -1.22
CA GLY A 79 -20.74 -12.61 -0.77
C GLY A 79 -21.73 -13.23 -1.77
N ALA A 80 -21.28 -13.69 -2.94
CA ALA A 80 -22.17 -14.23 -3.96
C ALA A 80 -22.58 -15.67 -3.64
N LYS A 81 -23.88 -15.98 -3.76
CA LYS A 81 -24.38 -17.36 -3.72
C LYS A 81 -24.15 -18.07 -5.05
N GLU A 82 -24.30 -17.34 -6.14
CA GLU A 82 -24.16 -17.83 -7.51
C GLU A 82 -23.50 -16.73 -8.36
N VAL A 83 -22.71 -17.16 -9.34
CA VAL A 83 -22.01 -16.27 -10.28
C VAL A 83 -22.26 -16.81 -11.69
N PHE A 84 -22.71 -15.94 -12.58
CA PHE A 84 -22.99 -16.27 -13.97
C PHE A 84 -22.18 -15.35 -14.88
N ILE A 85 -21.74 -15.89 -16.02
CA ILE A 85 -21.16 -15.11 -17.12
C ILE A 85 -22.19 -15.14 -18.25
N THR A 86 -22.61 -13.97 -18.72
CA THR A 86 -23.62 -13.80 -19.77
C THR A 86 -23.20 -12.67 -20.71
N GLY A 87 -23.72 -12.67 -21.94
CA GLY A 87 -23.40 -11.71 -23.00
C GLY A 87 -23.86 -12.21 -24.36
#